data_AF-A0A7X9DAH8-F1
#
_entry.id   AF-A0A7X9DAH8-F1
#
_cell.length_a   1.000
_cell.length_b   1.000
_cell.length_c   1.000
_cell.angle_alpha   90.00
_cell.angle_beta   90.00
_cell.angle_gamma   90.00
#
_symmetry.space_group_name_H-M   'P 1'
#
loop_
_entity.id
_entity.type
_entity.pdbx_description
1 polymer ?
#
loop_
_entity_poly.entity_id
_entity_poly.type
_entity_poly.pdbx_seq_one_letter_code
_entity_poly.pdbx_strand_id
1 'polypeptide(L)'
;MRILSNLKNIQYKHIALLFAIFLLFSCGTERQATWNSEYATSAQNEVVNYSMQYLHRPYKAGGKGPHAFDCSGFTSYVFKKFGYKLGASSEEQDREVPTIQRKDELQIGDLVFFEGQRRNGKVGHVGIVTEIKSNGAFKFIHATINNGVIISSSTEPYYASRYLRGGRILKETTKQRASVPARVQKNNQKKRASIKAIATDSATIIIHSRPSEPLKEKTTSQSHNEKEVKSDDKFAAVLTRQTAVPPPEEKS
;
A
#
# COMPACT_ATOMS: atom_id res chain seq x y z
N MET A 1 -16.53 -48.17 48.42
CA MET A 1 -15.79 -46.90 48.23
C MET A 1 -14.93 -46.90 46.95
N ARG A 2 -15.45 -47.37 45.78
CA ARG A 2 -14.68 -47.51 44.52
C ARG A 2 -15.33 -46.89 43.26
N ILE A 3 -16.58 -46.41 43.35
CA ILE A 3 -17.35 -45.93 42.18
C ILE A 3 -17.21 -44.40 41.99
N LEU A 4 -17.01 -43.65 43.08
CA LEU A 4 -16.89 -42.18 43.06
C LEU A 4 -15.53 -41.67 42.52
N SER A 5 -14.53 -42.54 42.34
CA SER A 5 -13.21 -42.19 41.82
C SER A 5 -13.11 -42.23 40.28
N ASN A 6 -14.04 -42.93 39.60
CA ASN A 6 -13.94 -43.17 38.15
C ASN A 6 -14.55 -42.03 37.30
N LEU A 7 -15.61 -41.37 37.77
CA LEU A 7 -16.23 -40.23 37.06
C LEU A 7 -15.32 -38.99 37.03
N LYS A 8 -14.56 -38.74 38.11
CA LYS A 8 -13.61 -37.62 38.16
C LYS A 8 -12.47 -37.82 37.14
N ASN A 9 -12.06 -39.06 36.89
CA ASN A 9 -10.95 -39.38 35.97
C ASN A 9 -11.29 -39.17 34.47
N ILE A 10 -12.56 -39.23 34.09
CA ILE A 10 -12.99 -39.05 32.68
C ILE A 10 -13.00 -37.56 32.30
N GLN A 11 -13.44 -36.69 33.23
CA GLN A 11 -13.50 -35.23 33.01
C GLN A 11 -12.10 -34.59 32.84
N TYR A 12 -11.08 -35.02 33.60
CA TYR A 12 -9.72 -34.47 33.48
C TYR A 12 -8.98 -34.89 32.19
N LYS A 13 -9.38 -36.00 31.56
CA LYS A 13 -8.78 -36.46 30.29
C LYS A 13 -9.18 -35.58 29.11
N HIS A 14 -10.43 -35.13 29.04
CA HIS A 14 -10.90 -34.24 27.98
C HIS A 14 -10.32 -32.82 28.11
N ILE A 15 -10.17 -32.32 29.34
CA ILE A 15 -9.56 -31.00 29.60
C ILE A 15 -8.05 -31.01 29.24
N ALA A 16 -7.33 -32.08 29.56
CA ALA A 16 -5.92 -32.23 29.18
C ALA A 16 -5.72 -32.34 27.65
N LEU A 17 -6.65 -32.98 26.94
CA LEU A 17 -6.63 -33.08 25.47
C LEU A 17 -6.82 -31.71 24.81
N LEU A 18 -7.74 -30.88 25.31
CA LEU A 18 -7.98 -29.53 24.79
C LEU A 18 -6.81 -28.57 25.09
N PHE A 19 -6.15 -28.69 26.25
CA PHE A 19 -4.98 -27.88 26.59
C PHE A 19 -3.74 -28.26 25.77
N ALA A 20 -3.56 -29.55 25.43
CA ALA A 20 -2.51 -30.02 24.54
C ALA A 20 -2.71 -29.54 23.10
N ILE A 21 -3.97 -29.47 22.62
CA ILE A 21 -4.29 -28.88 21.31
C ILE A 21 -3.96 -27.39 21.29
N PHE A 22 -4.25 -26.65 22.37
CA PHE A 22 -3.91 -25.22 22.48
C PHE A 22 -2.40 -24.97 22.46
N LEU A 23 -1.59 -25.86 23.06
CA LEU A 23 -0.12 -25.76 23.03
C LEU A 23 0.48 -26.13 21.66
N LEU A 24 -0.20 -26.96 20.87
CA LEU A 24 0.21 -27.28 19.50
C LEU A 24 -0.20 -26.21 18.46
N PHE A 25 -1.08 -25.27 18.82
CA PHE A 25 -1.41 -24.11 18.00
C PHE A 25 -0.46 -22.91 18.18
N SER A 26 0.51 -22.98 19.10
CA SER A 26 1.39 -21.86 19.47
C SER A 26 2.85 -21.98 18.98
N CYS A 27 3.12 -22.69 17.88
CA CYS A 27 4.43 -22.61 17.25
C CYS A 27 4.32 -22.72 15.73
N GLY A 28 4.13 -21.57 15.09
CA GLY A 28 4.06 -21.47 13.65
C GLY A 28 4.14 -20.03 13.15
N THR A 29 4.83 -19.13 13.85
CA THR A 29 5.16 -17.82 13.25
C THR A 29 6.41 -18.01 12.40
N GLU A 30 6.22 -18.48 11.17
CA GLU A 30 7.22 -18.34 10.13
C GLU A 30 7.50 -16.84 9.93
N ARG A 31 8.60 -16.33 10.49
CA ARG A 31 9.14 -15.04 10.08
C ARG A 31 9.77 -15.21 8.70
N GLN A 32 8.93 -15.17 7.66
CA GLN A 32 9.40 -15.03 6.29
C GLN A 32 9.81 -13.57 6.01
N ALA A 33 10.76 -13.40 5.09
CA ALA A 33 11.55 -12.20 4.84
C ALA A 33 10.76 -10.88 4.66
N THR A 34 10.73 -10.02 5.67
CA THR A 34 10.15 -8.66 5.58
C THR A 34 11.09 -7.60 5.02
N TRP A 35 12.41 -7.85 5.02
CA TRP A 35 13.42 -6.84 4.69
C TRP A 35 13.34 -6.28 3.26
N ASN A 36 12.94 -7.09 2.27
CA ASN A 36 12.82 -6.62 0.89
C ASN A 36 11.56 -5.77 0.71
N SER A 37 10.42 -6.22 1.25
CA SER A 37 9.14 -5.50 1.19
C SER A 37 9.20 -4.17 1.93
N GLU A 38 9.84 -4.13 3.09
CA GLU A 38 10.01 -2.91 3.89
C GLU A 38 10.92 -1.88 3.18
N TYR A 39 11.99 -2.35 2.51
CA TYR A 39 12.90 -1.47 1.76
C TYR A 39 12.31 -0.96 0.43
N ALA A 40 11.56 -1.77 -0.30
CA ALA A 40 10.85 -1.29 -1.48
C ALA A 40 9.75 -0.28 -1.12
N THR A 41 9.03 -0.54 -0.03
CA THR A 41 8.09 0.42 0.56
C THR A 41 8.82 1.71 0.96
N SER A 42 10.04 1.64 1.52
CA SER A 42 10.82 2.84 1.86
C SER A 42 11.24 3.64 0.63
N ALA A 43 11.75 2.99 -0.42
CA ALA A 43 12.16 3.67 -1.66
C ALA A 43 10.96 4.31 -2.41
N GLN A 44 9.82 3.62 -2.45
CA GLN A 44 8.56 4.15 -3.00
C GLN A 44 8.12 5.40 -2.24
N ASN A 45 8.14 5.35 -0.91
CA ASN A 45 7.80 6.50 -0.07
C ASN A 45 8.79 7.66 -0.24
N GLU A 46 10.08 7.39 -0.42
CA GLU A 46 11.06 8.45 -0.70
C GLU A 46 10.80 9.15 -2.03
N VAL A 47 10.48 8.41 -3.10
CA VAL A 47 10.08 8.99 -4.40
C VAL A 47 8.88 9.91 -4.23
N VAL A 48 7.85 9.44 -3.52
CA VAL A 48 6.65 10.25 -3.28
C VAL A 48 6.99 11.47 -2.43
N ASN A 49 7.70 11.31 -1.31
CA ASN A 49 8.09 12.44 -0.45
C ASN A 49 8.92 13.49 -1.20
N TYR A 50 9.84 13.06 -2.06
CA TYR A 50 10.61 13.98 -2.89
C TYR A 50 9.72 14.70 -3.91
N SER A 51 8.78 14.00 -4.54
CA SER A 51 7.84 14.59 -5.50
C SER A 51 6.95 15.67 -4.86
N MET A 52 6.56 15.49 -3.60
CA MET A 52 5.70 16.42 -2.85
C MET A 52 6.35 17.79 -2.63
N GLN A 53 7.69 17.88 -2.65
CA GLN A 53 8.42 19.16 -2.53
C GLN A 53 8.15 20.13 -3.68
N TYR A 54 7.59 19.63 -4.79
CA TYR A 54 7.31 20.40 -5.99
C TYR A 54 5.83 20.73 -6.16
N LEU A 55 4.98 20.44 -5.17
CA LEU A 55 3.59 20.90 -5.18
C LEU A 55 3.51 22.40 -5.50
N HIS A 56 2.52 22.76 -6.31
CA HIS A 56 2.26 24.12 -6.80
C HIS A 56 3.31 24.70 -7.75
N ARG A 57 4.35 23.95 -8.13
CA ARG A 57 5.26 24.42 -9.19
C ARG A 57 4.48 24.55 -10.51
N PRO A 58 4.61 25.68 -11.23
CA PRO A 58 3.83 25.96 -12.42
C PRO A 58 4.11 24.97 -13.54
N TYR A 59 3.14 24.84 -14.44
CA TYR A 59 3.33 24.07 -15.67
C TYR A 59 4.02 24.89 -16.75
N LYS A 60 4.92 24.24 -17.49
CA LYS A 60 5.53 24.77 -18.71
C LYS A 60 5.74 23.62 -19.69
N ALA A 61 5.22 23.73 -20.91
CA ALA A 61 5.46 22.73 -21.96
C ALA A 61 6.97 22.53 -22.18
N GLY A 62 7.43 21.28 -22.17
CA GLY A 62 8.85 20.94 -22.23
C GLY A 62 9.64 21.24 -20.94
N GLY A 63 8.96 21.62 -19.85
CA GLY A 63 9.57 22.00 -18.58
C GLY A 63 10.19 20.81 -17.85
N LYS A 64 11.47 20.92 -17.49
CA LYS A 64 12.26 19.83 -16.87
C LYS A 64 12.71 20.16 -15.45
N GLY A 65 12.07 21.12 -14.79
CA GLY A 65 12.36 21.52 -13.41
C GLY A 65 13.56 22.46 -13.23
N PRO A 66 13.85 22.84 -11.98
CA PRO A 66 13.00 22.61 -10.80
C PRO A 66 11.87 23.64 -10.64
N HIS A 67 11.90 24.75 -11.41
CA HIS A 67 10.97 25.86 -11.23
C HIS A 67 9.64 25.71 -11.95
N ALA A 68 9.61 24.95 -13.04
CA ALA A 68 8.40 24.65 -13.81
C ALA A 68 8.54 23.29 -14.50
N PHE A 69 7.43 22.61 -14.72
CA PHE A 69 7.41 21.23 -15.25
C PHE A 69 6.33 21.04 -16.32
N ASP A 70 6.56 20.15 -17.28
CA ASP A 70 5.47 19.40 -17.88
C ASP A 70 5.29 18.04 -17.18
N CYS A 71 4.32 17.22 -17.62
CA CYS A 71 4.01 15.97 -16.93
C CYS A 71 5.17 14.97 -16.94
N SER A 72 5.77 14.71 -18.11
CA SER A 72 6.90 13.79 -18.27
C SER A 72 8.22 14.38 -17.73
N GLY A 73 8.41 15.69 -17.82
CA GLY A 73 9.54 16.39 -17.23
C GLY A 73 9.51 16.37 -15.70
N PHE A 74 8.32 16.45 -15.09
CA PHE A 74 8.14 16.26 -13.65
C PHE A 74 8.55 14.85 -13.20
N THR A 75 7.99 13.80 -13.82
CA THR A 75 8.33 12.42 -13.47
C THR A 75 9.81 12.14 -13.73
N SER A 76 10.36 12.56 -14.87
CA SER A 76 11.78 12.41 -15.19
C SER A 76 12.67 13.07 -14.14
N TYR A 77 12.33 14.30 -13.73
CA TYR A 77 13.09 15.04 -12.73
C TYR A 77 13.08 14.34 -11.36
N VAL A 78 11.91 13.87 -10.92
CA VAL A 78 11.76 13.12 -9.66
C VAL A 78 12.58 11.82 -9.71
N PHE A 79 12.37 10.99 -10.72
CA PHE A 79 13.04 9.68 -10.81
C PHE A 79 14.55 9.78 -11.06
N LYS A 80 15.02 10.86 -11.70
CA LYS A 80 16.46 11.15 -11.86
C LYS A 80 17.17 11.31 -10.52
N LYS A 81 16.51 11.87 -9.49
CA LYS A 81 17.08 11.98 -8.13
C LYS A 81 17.45 10.61 -7.54
N PHE A 82 16.70 9.58 -7.91
CA PHE A 82 16.87 8.19 -7.46
C PHE A 82 17.68 7.32 -8.44
N GLY A 83 18.33 7.96 -9.44
CA GLY A 83 19.20 7.27 -10.39
C GLY A 83 18.49 6.63 -11.59
N TYR A 84 17.18 6.85 -11.75
CA TYR A 84 16.42 6.35 -12.89
C TYR A 84 16.32 7.42 -13.99
N LYS A 85 16.67 7.04 -15.22
CA LYS A 85 16.52 7.91 -16.40
C LYS A 85 15.25 7.51 -17.13
N LEU A 86 14.38 8.48 -17.33
CA LEU A 86 13.12 8.32 -18.05
C LEU A 86 13.15 9.15 -19.33
N GLY A 87 12.43 8.69 -20.35
CA GLY A 87 12.20 9.40 -21.60
C GLY A 87 11.61 10.80 -21.41
N ALA A 88 11.82 11.66 -22.40
CA ALA A 88 11.42 13.07 -22.35
C ALA A 88 9.91 13.25 -22.51
N SER A 89 9.22 12.33 -23.20
CA SER A 89 7.76 12.37 -23.39
C SER A 89 7.05 11.30 -22.56
N SER A 90 5.76 11.51 -22.26
CA SER A 90 4.96 10.53 -21.53
C SER A 90 4.81 9.20 -22.29
N GLU A 91 4.81 9.24 -23.63
CA GLU A 91 4.75 8.09 -24.53
C GLU A 91 6.09 7.33 -24.60
N GLU A 92 7.22 8.02 -24.46
CA GLU A 92 8.52 7.36 -24.27
C GLU A 92 8.56 6.64 -22.93
N GLN A 93 8.17 7.32 -21.85
CA GLN A 93 8.12 6.74 -20.51
C GLN A 93 7.20 5.51 -20.45
N ASP A 94 6.02 5.60 -21.08
CA ASP A 94 5.11 4.47 -21.23
C ASP A 94 5.88 3.26 -21.82
N ARG A 95 6.49 3.41 -22.99
CA ARG A 95 7.19 2.30 -23.67
C ARG A 95 8.39 1.74 -22.89
N GLU A 96 9.01 2.53 -22.01
CA GLU A 96 10.19 2.13 -21.24
C GLU A 96 9.87 1.33 -19.98
N VAL A 97 8.70 1.54 -19.38
CA VAL A 97 8.37 0.94 -18.07
C VAL A 97 7.58 -0.36 -18.21
N PRO A 98 7.93 -1.42 -17.46
CA PRO A 98 7.14 -2.65 -17.41
C PRO A 98 5.68 -2.37 -17.05
N THR A 99 4.77 -2.86 -17.89
CA THR A 99 3.33 -2.73 -17.68
C THR A 99 2.87 -3.47 -16.44
N ILE A 100 2.04 -2.79 -15.64
CA ILE A 100 1.27 -3.41 -14.57
C ILE A 100 -0.03 -3.94 -15.20
N GLN A 101 -0.25 -5.26 -15.11
CA GLN A 101 -1.31 -5.96 -15.85
C GLN A 101 -2.70 -5.61 -15.32
N ARG A 102 -2.83 -5.52 -13.99
CA ARG A 102 -4.10 -5.21 -13.35
C ARG A 102 -3.99 -3.99 -12.45
N LYS A 103 -5.05 -3.18 -12.42
CA LYS A 103 -5.07 -1.92 -11.66
C LYS A 103 -4.93 -2.13 -10.15
N ASP A 104 -5.38 -3.26 -9.62
CA ASP A 104 -5.22 -3.67 -8.21
C ASP A 104 -3.76 -4.01 -7.85
N GLU A 105 -2.88 -4.19 -8.83
CA GLU A 105 -1.45 -4.40 -8.60
C GLU A 105 -0.66 -3.09 -8.49
N LEU A 106 -1.30 -1.93 -8.68
CA LEU A 106 -0.67 -0.62 -8.49
C LEU A 106 -0.15 -0.46 -7.05
N GLN A 107 1.01 0.15 -6.93
CA GLN A 107 1.67 0.48 -5.69
C GLN A 107 2.03 1.96 -5.65
N ILE A 108 2.28 2.46 -4.44
CA ILE A 108 2.83 3.80 -4.22
C ILE A 108 4.15 3.91 -5.00
N GLY A 109 4.35 5.06 -5.66
CA GLY A 109 5.53 5.31 -6.49
C GLY A 109 5.49 4.74 -7.92
N ASP A 110 4.45 3.97 -8.30
CA ASP A 110 4.28 3.56 -9.69
C ASP A 110 3.92 4.75 -10.58
N LEU A 111 4.25 4.67 -11.87
CA LEU A 111 3.73 5.59 -12.88
C LEU A 111 2.32 5.16 -13.32
N VAL A 112 1.47 6.14 -13.56
CA VAL A 112 0.14 5.95 -14.14
C VAL A 112 0.00 6.81 -15.37
N PHE A 113 -0.52 6.22 -16.44
CA PHE A 113 -0.60 6.82 -17.77
C PHE A 113 -2.06 7.02 -18.18
N PHE A 114 -2.33 8.18 -18.78
CA PHE A 114 -3.65 8.59 -19.21
C PHE A 114 -3.64 9.08 -20.65
N GLU A 115 -4.80 9.02 -21.30
CA GLU A 115 -5.01 9.73 -22.56
C GLU A 115 -4.85 11.23 -22.37
N GLY A 116 -4.27 11.89 -23.38
CA GLY A 116 -4.29 13.35 -23.48
C GLY A 116 -5.66 13.90 -23.91
N GLN A 117 -5.71 15.21 -24.15
CA GLN A 117 -6.94 15.90 -24.59
C GLN A 117 -7.56 15.33 -25.87
N ARG A 118 -6.73 14.77 -26.77
CA ARG A 118 -7.14 14.22 -28.08
C ARG A 118 -7.94 12.91 -28.01
N ARG A 119 -7.93 12.20 -26.87
CA ARG A 119 -8.67 10.92 -26.67
C ARG A 119 -8.55 9.92 -27.83
N ASN A 120 -7.31 9.63 -28.22
CA ASN A 120 -6.99 8.81 -29.40
C ASN A 120 -6.45 7.42 -29.04
N GLY A 121 -6.69 6.94 -27.82
CA GLY A 121 -6.19 5.67 -27.29
C GLY A 121 -4.71 5.69 -26.92
N LYS A 122 -4.02 6.83 -27.05
CA LYS A 122 -2.57 6.94 -26.79
C LYS A 122 -2.33 7.72 -25.52
N VAL A 123 -1.23 7.37 -24.84
CA VAL A 123 -0.73 8.14 -23.71
C VAL A 123 -0.50 9.57 -24.14
N GLY A 124 -0.97 10.51 -23.32
CA GLY A 124 -0.66 11.94 -23.46
C GLY A 124 -0.51 12.63 -22.11
N HIS A 125 -0.51 11.88 -21.01
CA HIS A 125 -0.32 12.39 -19.66
C HIS A 125 0.20 11.29 -18.73
N VAL A 126 1.00 11.68 -17.73
CA VAL A 126 1.62 10.77 -16.76
C VAL A 126 1.62 11.37 -15.35
N GLY A 127 1.55 10.53 -14.33
CA GLY A 127 1.71 10.90 -12.92
C GLY A 127 2.33 9.79 -12.08
N ILE A 128 2.63 10.10 -10.82
CA ILE A 128 3.21 9.17 -9.83
C ILE A 128 2.17 8.85 -8.78
N VAL A 129 1.90 7.58 -8.52
CA VAL A 129 0.95 7.14 -7.48
C VAL A 129 1.43 7.55 -6.10
N THR A 130 0.56 8.19 -5.31
CA THR A 130 0.86 8.64 -3.95
C THR A 130 0.05 7.90 -2.88
N GLU A 131 -1.11 7.35 -3.22
CA GLU A 131 -2.00 6.65 -2.30
C GLU A 131 -2.79 5.57 -3.07
N ILE A 132 -2.94 4.39 -2.48
CA ILE A 132 -3.81 3.31 -2.97
C ILE A 132 -4.94 3.10 -1.96
N LYS A 133 -6.18 3.04 -2.45
CA LYS A 133 -7.36 2.72 -1.66
C LYS A 133 -7.73 1.25 -1.81
N SER A 134 -8.38 0.69 -0.80
CA SER A 134 -8.81 -0.72 -0.77
C SER A 134 -9.76 -1.10 -1.92
N ASN A 135 -10.48 -0.14 -2.49
CA ASN A 135 -11.36 -0.36 -3.65
C ASN A 135 -10.65 -0.21 -5.01
N GLY A 136 -9.31 -0.14 -5.03
CA GLY A 136 -8.50 0.01 -6.24
C GLY A 136 -8.46 1.43 -6.82
N ALA A 137 -9.16 2.40 -6.21
CA ALA A 137 -8.93 3.81 -6.52
C ALA A 137 -7.55 4.24 -5.99
N PHE A 138 -6.96 5.24 -6.62
CA PHE A 138 -5.65 5.77 -6.22
C PHE A 138 -5.61 7.28 -6.31
N LYS A 139 -4.67 7.90 -5.59
CA LYS A 139 -4.26 9.30 -5.83
C LYS A 139 -2.90 9.32 -6.47
N PHE A 140 -2.63 10.38 -7.22
CA PHE A 140 -1.37 10.54 -7.93
C PHE A 140 -0.98 12.02 -8.04
N ILE A 141 0.32 12.28 -8.00
CA ILE A 141 0.91 13.61 -8.17
C ILE A 141 1.41 13.78 -9.60
N HIS A 142 1.15 14.94 -10.19
CA HIS A 142 1.48 15.23 -11.58
C HIS A 142 1.43 16.74 -11.88
N ALA A 143 2.07 17.17 -12.97
CA ALA A 143 1.98 18.55 -13.46
C ALA A 143 0.80 18.73 -14.42
N THR A 144 -0.04 19.74 -14.19
CA THR A 144 -1.22 20.09 -15.00
C THR A 144 -1.10 21.48 -15.60
N ILE A 145 -1.66 21.67 -16.79
CA ILE A 145 -1.59 22.94 -17.53
C ILE A 145 -2.04 24.13 -16.68
N ASN A 146 -3.17 23.99 -15.95
CA ASN A 146 -3.79 25.13 -15.26
C ASN A 146 -3.36 25.28 -13.80
N ASN A 147 -3.02 24.18 -13.10
CA ASN A 147 -2.80 24.20 -11.66
C ASN A 147 -1.35 23.87 -11.26
N GLY A 148 -0.47 23.62 -12.24
CA GLY A 148 0.88 23.16 -11.96
C GLY A 148 0.89 21.76 -11.34
N VAL A 149 1.87 21.49 -10.48
CA VAL A 149 1.99 20.20 -9.78
C VAL A 149 0.95 20.09 -8.68
N ILE A 150 0.03 19.12 -8.81
CA ILE A 150 -1.05 18.85 -7.86
C ILE A 150 -1.19 17.34 -7.62
N ILE A 151 -1.98 16.98 -6.60
CA ILE A 151 -2.48 15.62 -6.42
C ILE A 151 -3.93 15.56 -6.90
N SER A 152 -4.22 14.57 -7.73
CA SER A 152 -5.58 14.25 -8.17
C SER A 152 -5.97 12.83 -7.78
N SER A 153 -7.28 12.57 -7.72
CA SER A 153 -7.85 11.24 -7.52
C SER A 153 -8.16 10.57 -8.87
N SER A 154 -7.88 9.27 -8.96
CA SER A 154 -8.23 8.45 -10.14
C SER A 154 -9.74 8.38 -10.41
N THR A 155 -10.55 8.76 -9.43
CA THR A 155 -12.02 8.78 -9.51
C THR A 155 -12.59 10.08 -10.03
N GLU A 156 -11.77 11.13 -10.21
CA GLU A 156 -12.24 12.36 -10.86
C GLU A 156 -12.64 12.03 -12.31
N PRO A 157 -13.79 12.54 -12.82
CA PRO A 157 -14.32 12.15 -14.12
C PRO A 157 -13.33 12.26 -15.28
N TYR A 158 -12.46 13.28 -15.24
CA TYR A 158 -11.42 13.49 -16.25
C TYR A 158 -10.45 12.32 -16.32
N TYR A 159 -9.89 11.87 -15.19
CA TYR A 159 -8.91 10.78 -15.13
C TYR A 159 -9.55 9.41 -15.20
N ALA A 160 -10.73 9.23 -14.60
CA ALA A 160 -11.46 7.96 -14.62
C ALA A 160 -11.75 7.50 -16.07
N SER A 161 -12.09 8.44 -16.96
CA SER A 161 -12.40 8.17 -18.37
C SER A 161 -11.18 8.10 -19.29
N ARG A 162 -9.96 8.32 -18.77
CA ARG A 162 -8.71 8.42 -19.54
C ARG A 162 -7.61 7.50 -19.05
N TYR A 163 -7.81 6.77 -17.95
CA TYR A 163 -6.81 5.85 -17.44
C TYR A 163 -6.51 4.76 -18.47
N LEU A 164 -5.23 4.59 -18.80
CA LEU A 164 -4.77 3.56 -19.73
C LEU A 164 -4.14 2.39 -18.98
N ARG A 165 -3.11 2.67 -18.18
CA ARG A 165 -2.39 1.63 -17.42
C ARG A 165 -1.42 2.20 -16.37
N GLY A 166 -0.86 1.29 -15.58
CA GLY A 166 0.27 1.56 -14.69
C GLY A 166 1.60 1.05 -15.25
N GLY A 167 2.71 1.52 -14.67
CA GLY A 167 4.04 1.03 -14.94
C GLY A 167 4.98 1.15 -13.72
N ARG A 168 5.80 0.12 -13.47
CA ARG A 168 6.67 0.06 -12.30
C ARG A 168 8.14 0.22 -12.65
N ILE A 169 8.76 1.27 -12.11
CA ILE A 169 10.20 1.54 -12.29
C ILE A 169 11.01 0.89 -11.16
N LEU A 170 10.54 1.05 -9.92
CA LEU A 170 11.25 0.61 -8.74
C LEU A 170 11.24 -0.93 -8.70
N LYS A 171 12.39 -1.52 -9.01
CA LYS A 171 12.59 -2.96 -8.88
C LYS A 171 12.89 -3.27 -7.42
N GLU A 172 12.28 -4.31 -6.89
CA GLU A 172 12.70 -5.02 -5.68
C GLU A 172 14.17 -5.41 -5.83
N THR A 173 15.10 -4.54 -5.41
CA THR A 173 16.47 -4.67 -5.90
C THR A 173 17.16 -5.77 -5.11
N THR A 174 17.29 -6.95 -5.73
CA THR A 174 18.01 -8.12 -5.21
C THR A 174 19.52 -7.86 -4.96
N LYS A 175 20.02 -6.66 -5.31
CA LYS A 175 21.44 -6.25 -5.21
C LYS A 175 21.96 -6.18 -3.76
N GLN A 176 21.09 -6.22 -2.75
CA GLN A 176 21.46 -6.36 -1.34
C GLN A 176 21.48 -7.81 -0.81
N ARG A 177 21.11 -8.83 -1.61
CA ARG A 177 21.35 -10.24 -1.23
C ARG A 177 22.84 -10.61 -1.20
N ALA A 178 23.69 -9.88 -1.93
CA ALA A 178 25.12 -10.12 -2.00
C ALA A 178 25.91 -9.54 -0.81
N SER A 179 25.31 -8.69 0.03
CA SER A 179 25.94 -8.11 1.23
C SER A 179 25.60 -8.85 2.53
N VAL A 180 24.87 -9.97 2.47
CA VAL A 180 24.65 -10.82 3.65
C VAL A 180 25.95 -11.58 3.93
N PRO A 181 26.63 -11.34 5.07
CA PRO A 181 27.89 -12.01 5.36
C PRO A 181 27.69 -13.54 5.41
N ALA A 182 28.56 -14.28 4.74
CA ALA A 182 28.58 -15.75 4.61
C ALA A 182 28.54 -16.52 5.94
N ARG A 183 28.66 -15.83 7.07
CA ARG A 183 28.54 -16.37 8.44
C ARG A 183 27.16 -16.95 8.74
N VAL A 184 26.09 -16.45 8.10
CA VAL A 184 24.71 -16.95 8.32
C VAL A 184 24.48 -18.30 7.63
N GLN A 185 25.18 -18.60 6.53
CA GLN A 185 24.96 -19.83 5.75
C GLN A 185 25.50 -21.09 6.47
N LYS A 186 26.66 -21.00 7.13
CA LYS A 186 27.26 -22.14 7.84
C LYS A 186 26.43 -22.63 9.03
N ASN A 187 25.74 -21.74 9.73
CA ASN A 187 24.95 -22.11 10.91
C ASN A 187 23.68 -22.92 10.56
N ASN A 188 23.11 -22.70 9.38
CA ASN A 188 21.91 -23.43 8.92
C ASN A 188 22.23 -24.84 8.40
N GLN A 189 23.41 -25.05 7.82
CA GLN A 189 23.86 -26.40 7.44
C GLN A 189 24.20 -27.27 8.66
N LYS A 190 24.90 -26.69 9.66
CA LYS A 190 25.22 -27.42 10.90
C LYS A 190 23.97 -27.81 11.67
N LYS A 191 22.97 -26.92 11.74
CA LYS A 191 21.67 -27.18 12.39
C LYS A 191 20.84 -28.26 11.69
N ARG A 192 20.85 -28.32 10.35
CA ARG A 192 20.21 -29.41 9.58
C ARG A 192 20.85 -30.78 9.81
N ALA A 193 22.18 -30.83 9.97
CA ALA A 193 22.89 -32.06 10.31
C ALA A 193 22.58 -32.53 11.74
N SER A 194 22.44 -31.60 12.70
CA SER A 194 22.10 -31.92 14.09
C SER A 194 20.66 -32.41 14.26
N ILE A 195 19.70 -31.84 13.54
CA ILE A 195 18.28 -32.24 13.63
C ILE A 195 18.06 -33.66 13.08
N LYS A 196 18.83 -34.08 12.07
CA LYS A 196 18.73 -35.43 11.49
C LYS A 196 19.26 -36.53 12.43
N ALA A 197 20.09 -36.18 13.41
CA ALA A 197 20.66 -37.11 14.40
C ALA A 197 19.80 -37.29 15.66
N ILE A 198 18.89 -36.35 15.95
CA ILE A 198 18.07 -36.37 17.19
C ILE A 198 16.73 -37.11 16.97
N ALA A 199 16.22 -37.16 15.73
CA ALA A 199 14.93 -37.77 15.43
C ALA A 199 14.90 -39.32 15.48
N THR A 200 16.04 -39.98 15.76
CA THR A 200 16.14 -41.44 15.82
C THR A 200 16.05 -42.02 17.23
N ASP A 201 15.96 -41.19 18.27
CA ASP A 201 16.06 -41.68 19.64
C ASP A 201 14.98 -41.12 20.56
N SER A 202 14.43 -42.00 21.41
CA SER A 202 13.60 -41.69 22.58
C SER A 202 12.10 -41.39 22.38
N ALA A 203 11.34 -42.48 22.38
CA ALA A 203 10.02 -42.56 23.00
C ALA A 203 10.13 -42.58 24.54
N THR A 204 9.17 -42.00 25.27
CA THR A 204 8.53 -42.51 26.54
C THR A 204 7.87 -41.40 27.39
N ILE A 205 6.53 -41.44 27.49
CA ILE A 205 5.59 -41.39 28.65
C ILE A 205 6.08 -40.71 29.98
N ILE A 206 5.35 -39.83 30.72
CA ILE A 206 4.36 -40.10 31.80
C ILE A 206 3.86 -38.79 32.49
N ILE A 207 2.53 -38.56 32.47
CA ILE A 207 1.52 -38.23 33.52
C ILE A 207 1.83 -37.27 34.72
N HIS A 208 1.04 -36.18 34.91
CA HIS A 208 0.05 -35.95 36.01
C HIS A 208 -0.41 -34.49 36.14
N SER A 209 -1.73 -34.33 36.25
CA SER A 209 -2.50 -33.07 36.30
C SER A 209 -3.23 -32.91 37.64
N ARG A 210 -3.44 -31.66 38.12
CA ARG A 210 -4.72 -31.25 38.73
C ARG A 210 -4.91 -29.73 38.89
N PRO A 211 -6.12 -29.20 38.63
CA PRO A 211 -6.53 -27.80 38.80
C PRO A 211 -7.67 -27.62 39.83
N SER A 212 -8.04 -26.36 40.12
CA SER A 212 -9.39 -25.84 40.47
C SER A 212 -9.21 -24.42 41.05
N GLU A 213 -10.06 -23.40 40.90
CA GLU A 213 -11.24 -23.04 40.11
C GLU A 213 -11.51 -21.54 40.43
N PRO A 214 -12.42 -20.85 39.71
CA PRO A 214 -12.62 -19.39 39.75
C PRO A 214 -13.79 -18.98 40.65
N LEU A 215 -14.09 -17.67 40.72
CA LEU A 215 -15.44 -17.12 40.54
C LEU A 215 -15.50 -15.57 40.67
N LYS A 216 -16.30 -15.01 39.75
CA LYS A 216 -17.31 -13.95 39.91
C LYS A 216 -17.08 -12.53 39.38
N GLU A 217 -18.02 -12.24 38.49
CA GLU A 217 -18.46 -11.04 37.79
C GLU A 217 -19.23 -10.09 38.73
N LYS A 218 -19.16 -8.78 38.46
CA LYS A 218 -20.12 -7.80 38.95
C LYS A 218 -20.28 -6.66 37.93
N THR A 219 -21.46 -6.60 37.34
CA THR A 219 -22.04 -5.47 36.59
C THR A 219 -22.34 -4.29 37.53
N THR A 220 -22.29 -3.05 37.01
CA THR A 220 -23.34 -2.01 37.13
C THR A 220 -22.97 -0.78 36.27
N SER A 221 -23.99 -0.30 35.56
CA SER A 221 -24.15 0.86 34.68
C SER A 221 -24.28 2.23 35.37
N GLN A 222 -23.97 3.33 34.66
CA GLN A 222 -24.71 4.62 34.52
C GLN A 222 -23.75 5.72 33.97
N SER A 223 -23.98 6.29 32.77
CA SER A 223 -24.78 7.50 32.43
C SER A 223 -24.23 8.83 32.99
N HIS A 224 -23.79 9.74 32.11
CA HIS A 224 -24.11 11.17 32.17
C HIS A 224 -23.80 11.91 30.85
N ASN A 225 -24.56 12.98 30.65
CA ASN A 225 -24.83 13.77 29.46
C ASN A 225 -24.18 15.16 29.65
N GLU A 226 -23.70 15.85 28.62
CA GLU A 226 -23.87 17.33 28.43
C GLU A 226 -23.20 17.91 27.15
N LYS A 227 -24.06 18.55 26.33
CA LYS A 227 -24.00 19.91 25.73
C LYS A 227 -22.83 20.37 24.83
N GLU A 228 -23.15 20.41 23.52
CA GLU A 228 -23.31 21.59 22.63
C GLU A 228 -22.37 22.82 22.76
N VAL A 229 -21.65 23.13 21.66
CA VAL A 229 -21.19 24.48 21.28
C VAL A 229 -21.39 24.68 19.77
N LYS A 230 -22.13 25.74 19.44
CA LYS A 230 -22.40 26.32 18.11
C LYS A 230 -21.26 27.25 17.69
N SER A 231 -20.89 27.26 16.40
CA SER A 231 -20.23 28.40 15.76
C SER A 231 -20.73 28.57 14.33
N ASP A 232 -21.21 29.78 14.05
CA ASP A 232 -21.76 30.25 12.79
C ASP A 232 -20.68 30.39 11.71
N ASP A 233 -21.02 30.14 10.45
CA ASP A 233 -20.41 30.87 9.34
C ASP A 233 -21.40 31.11 8.20
N LYS A 234 -21.66 32.39 8.00
CA LYS A 234 -22.42 32.99 6.90
C LYS A 234 -21.47 33.21 5.74
N PHE A 235 -21.72 32.62 4.56
CA PHE A 235 -21.38 33.29 3.30
C PHE A 235 -22.37 32.85 2.21
N ALA A 236 -23.22 33.80 1.85
CA ALA A 236 -24.16 33.70 0.75
C ALA A 236 -23.50 34.13 -0.57
N ALA A 237 -23.83 33.38 -1.62
CA ALA A 237 -24.19 33.82 -2.97
C ALA A 237 -23.38 34.94 -3.64
N VAL A 238 -22.62 34.59 -4.69
CA VAL A 238 -22.45 35.46 -5.86
C VAL A 238 -22.25 34.65 -7.15
N LEU A 239 -23.02 35.02 -8.19
CA LEU A 239 -22.80 34.82 -9.64
C LEU A 239 -23.27 33.52 -10.33
N THR A 240 -24.60 33.46 -10.52
CA THR A 240 -25.19 33.01 -11.79
C THR A 240 -25.01 34.13 -12.83
N ARG A 241 -24.34 33.88 -13.95
CA ARG A 241 -24.48 34.70 -15.17
C ARG A 241 -24.58 33.81 -16.41
N GLN A 242 -25.72 33.99 -17.08
CA GLN A 242 -26.08 33.55 -18.42
C GLN A 242 -24.96 33.77 -19.44
N THR A 243 -24.74 32.79 -20.31
CA THR A 243 -24.25 33.03 -21.67
C THR A 243 -25.39 32.69 -22.62
N ALA A 244 -26.05 33.72 -23.12
CA ALA A 244 -26.97 33.64 -24.23
C ALA A 244 -26.20 33.26 -25.51
N VAL A 245 -26.77 32.34 -26.29
CA VAL A 245 -26.30 31.92 -27.61
C VAL A 245 -26.77 32.95 -28.64
N PRO A 246 -25.90 33.52 -29.50
CA PRO A 246 -26.34 34.37 -30.61
C PRO A 246 -26.93 33.54 -31.76
N PRO A 247 -27.92 34.06 -32.51
CA PRO A 247 -28.55 33.36 -33.63
C PRO A 247 -27.62 33.28 -34.86
N PRO A 248 -27.83 32.31 -35.77
CA PRO A 248 -26.95 32.07 -36.91
C PRO A 248 -27.13 33.14 -38.01
N GLU A 249 -26.01 33.55 -38.61
CA GLU A 249 -25.93 34.45 -39.77
C GLU A 249 -26.61 33.84 -41.01
N GLU A 250 -27.49 34.62 -41.63
CA GLU A 250 -28.14 34.35 -42.91
C GLU A 250 -27.16 34.71 -44.04
N LYS A 251 -26.81 33.73 -44.88
CA LYS A 251 -25.96 33.96 -46.07
C LYS A 251 -26.85 34.41 -47.24
N SER A 252 -26.48 35.55 -47.82
CA SER A 252 -26.89 36.01 -49.16
C SER A 252 -26.38 35.11 -50.27
#